data_AF-A0A970WP27-F1
#
_entry.id   AF-A0A970WP27-F1
#
_cell.length_a   1.000
_cell.length_b   1.000
_cell.length_c   1.000
_cell.angle_alpha   90.00
_cell.angle_beta   90.00
_cell.angle_gamma   90.00
#
_symmetry.space_group_name_H-M   'P 1'
#
loop_
_entity.id
_entity.type
_entity.pdbx_description
1 polymer ?
#
loop_
_entity_poly.entity_id
_entity_poly.type
_entity_poly.pdbx_seq_one_letter_code
_entity_poly.pdbx_strand_id
1 'polypeptide(L)'
;MTTRGVHPAAAKAAAEFDRHEGRSDGTEIANRLTKNLTAVRESLLRCVLTPDQSNALDSMLLPTSQLRAQQQASEEIEAFMVAESAEAVRLFKLVKVADPWYAEWLKAMRLESWNPLGNVSERIAGYLEQSGDERRLQFSNILVATIPEARRAPLVLFRLLPTAVHLTTVLAFGDTKAAKKVRADQIKILPSITYCRQCHGELLADGKECSACGNPLWNRHWLCEID
;
A
#
# COMPACT_ATOMS: atom_id res chain seq x y z
N MET A 1 -12.80 16.97 -0.51
CA MET A 1 -12.84 16.39 0.85
C MET A 1 -11.41 16.28 1.35
N THR A 2 -11.20 16.73 2.58
CA THR A 2 -9.92 17.12 3.18
C THR A 2 -8.83 16.06 3.05
N THR A 3 -7.74 16.44 2.38
CA THR A 3 -6.39 15.89 2.62
C THR A 3 -6.10 16.05 4.10
N ARG A 4 -6.41 15.03 4.90
CA ARG A 4 -6.01 14.95 6.31
C ARG A 4 -4.49 14.97 6.33
N GLY A 5 -3.94 16.13 6.68
CA GLY A 5 -2.52 16.34 6.83
C GLY A 5 -1.94 15.27 7.76
N VAL A 6 -0.83 14.69 7.32
CA VAL A 6 0.24 14.24 8.22
C VAL A 6 0.47 15.38 9.23
N HIS A 7 0.72 15.15 10.53
CA HIS A 7 1.76 15.93 11.27
C HIS A 7 1.95 15.71 12.79
N PRO A 8 1.08 15.05 13.60
CA PRO A 8 1.47 14.68 14.97
C PRO A 8 2.10 13.29 15.09
N ALA A 9 1.57 12.31 14.37
CA ALA A 9 1.99 10.90 14.47
C ALA A 9 3.39 10.65 13.87
N ALA A 10 3.74 11.33 12.77
CA ALA A 10 5.01 11.13 12.08
C ALA A 10 6.23 11.59 12.90
N ALA A 11 6.12 12.71 13.63
CA ALA A 11 7.22 13.21 14.46
C ALA A 11 7.48 12.31 15.68
N LYS A 12 6.42 11.84 16.34
CA LYS A 12 6.52 10.86 17.44
C LYS A 12 7.09 9.53 16.94
N ALA A 13 6.58 9.03 15.82
CA ALA A 13 7.05 7.80 15.19
C ALA A 13 8.53 7.91 14.77
N ALA A 14 8.96 9.06 14.23
CA ALA A 14 10.35 9.32 13.87
C ALA A 14 11.28 9.25 15.08
N ALA A 15 10.95 9.95 16.17
CA ALA A 15 11.76 9.95 17.39
C ALA A 15 11.84 8.55 18.03
N GLU A 16 10.73 7.81 18.00
CA GLU A 16 10.71 6.42 18.48
C GLU A 16 11.59 5.50 17.62
N PHE A 17 11.53 5.66 16.29
CA PHE A 17 12.36 4.93 15.34
C PHE A 17 13.84 5.19 15.57
N ASP A 18 14.24 6.46 15.64
CA ASP A 18 15.64 6.88 15.85
C ASP A 18 16.19 6.29 17.15
N ARG A 19 15.40 6.31 18.22
CA ARG A 19 15.77 5.73 19.51
C ARG A 19 15.92 4.20 19.47
N HIS A 20 15.00 3.49 18.82
CA HIS A 20 15.01 2.03 18.77
C HIS A 20 16.14 1.50 17.85
N GLU A 21 16.25 2.08 16.66
CA GLU A 21 17.23 1.65 15.67
C GLU A 21 18.62 2.25 15.91
N GLY A 22 18.74 3.31 16.72
CA GLY A 22 19.99 4.05 16.90
C GLY A 22 20.37 4.80 15.62
N ARG A 23 19.38 5.40 14.98
CA ARG A 23 19.50 6.12 13.69
C ARG A 23 19.12 7.60 13.88
N SER A 24 19.30 8.39 12.83
CA SER A 24 18.95 9.82 12.80
C SER A 24 18.13 10.22 11.57
N ASP A 25 17.62 9.24 10.83
CA ASP A 25 16.86 9.41 9.59
C ASP A 25 15.39 8.99 9.74
N GLY A 26 14.92 8.78 10.98
CA GLY A 26 13.55 8.37 11.28
C GLY A 26 12.49 9.34 10.74
N THR A 27 12.79 10.64 10.68
CA THR A 27 11.89 11.65 10.09
C THR A 27 11.73 11.44 8.58
N GLU A 28 12.83 11.15 7.87
CA GLU A 28 12.83 10.89 6.43
C GLU A 28 12.07 9.59 6.12
N ILE A 29 12.35 8.52 6.87
CA ILE A 29 11.70 7.21 6.73
C ILE A 29 10.20 7.33 7.00
N ALA A 30 9.80 7.92 8.14
CA ALA A 30 8.40 8.09 8.51
C ALA A 30 7.62 8.88 7.46
N ASN A 31 8.19 9.98 6.95
CA ASN A 31 7.56 10.79 5.91
C ASN A 31 7.43 10.04 4.58
N ARG A 32 8.48 9.34 4.14
CA ARG A 32 8.47 8.55 2.90
C ARG A 32 7.46 7.41 2.97
N LEU A 33 7.43 6.64 4.06
CA LEU A 33 6.44 5.59 4.27
C LEU A 33 5.02 6.17 4.29
N THR A 34 4.80 7.26 5.04
CA THR A 34 3.48 7.89 5.13
C THR A 34 2.97 8.31 3.76
N LYS A 35 3.78 9.06 3.01
CA LYS A 35 3.45 9.58 1.68
C LYS A 35 3.21 8.44 0.68
N ASN A 36 4.17 7.53 0.55
CA ASN A 36 4.18 6.57 -0.54
C ASN A 36 3.15 5.45 -0.33
N LEU A 37 2.97 4.97 0.91
CA LEU A 37 1.92 3.99 1.21
C LEU A 37 0.53 4.61 1.08
N THR A 38 0.35 5.90 1.38
CA THR A 38 -0.91 6.59 1.09
C THR A 38 -1.22 6.60 -0.41
N ALA A 39 -0.22 6.89 -1.25
CA ALA A 39 -0.36 6.85 -2.70
C ALA A 39 -0.73 5.45 -3.23
N VAL A 40 -0.11 4.39 -2.67
CA VAL A 40 -0.46 2.99 -2.98
C VAL A 40 -1.90 2.67 -2.60
N ARG A 41 -2.36 3.02 -1.38
CA ARG A 41 -3.76 2.82 -0.96
C ARG A 41 -4.72 3.52 -1.91
N GLU A 42 -4.47 4.78 -2.22
CA GLU A 42 -5.34 5.58 -3.10
C GLU A 42 -5.37 5.02 -4.52
N SER A 43 -4.23 4.57 -5.06
CA SER A 43 -4.16 3.89 -6.35
C SER A 43 -4.96 2.60 -6.37
N LEU A 44 -4.89 1.80 -5.30
CA LEU A 44 -5.66 0.56 -5.18
C LEU A 44 -7.16 0.86 -5.12
N LEU A 45 -7.56 1.79 -4.26
CA LEU A 45 -8.95 2.24 -4.13
C LEU A 45 -9.50 2.72 -5.47
N ARG A 46 -8.74 3.53 -6.23
CA ARG A 46 -9.14 3.93 -7.59
C ARG A 46 -9.33 2.72 -8.51
N CYS A 47 -8.44 1.74 -8.48
CA CYS A 47 -8.56 0.56 -9.34
C CYS A 47 -9.78 -0.31 -8.99
N VAL A 48 -10.12 -0.45 -7.70
CA VAL A 48 -11.23 -1.31 -7.25
C VAL A 48 -12.59 -0.60 -7.23
N LEU A 49 -12.62 0.71 -6.99
CA LEU A 49 -13.85 1.52 -6.89
C LEU A 49 -14.30 2.14 -8.21
N THR A 50 -13.49 2.11 -9.28
CA THR A 50 -13.90 2.69 -10.57
C THR A 50 -14.50 1.60 -11.47
N PRO A 51 -15.83 1.42 -11.53
CA PRO A 51 -16.49 0.97 -12.76
C PRO A 51 -16.44 2.12 -13.78
N ASP A 52 -16.54 1.81 -15.07
CA ASP A 52 -16.52 2.77 -16.18
C ASP A 52 -17.19 4.11 -15.81
N GLN A 53 -16.53 5.22 -16.15
CA GLN A 53 -16.86 6.60 -15.75
C GLN A 53 -18.25 7.12 -16.17
N SER A 54 -19.16 6.26 -16.63
CA SER A 54 -20.47 6.65 -17.15
C SER A 54 -21.49 7.06 -16.08
N ASN A 55 -21.27 6.78 -14.79
CA ASN A 55 -22.31 6.99 -13.76
C ASN A 55 -21.93 7.98 -12.64
N ALA A 56 -20.86 8.75 -12.80
CA ALA A 56 -20.34 9.63 -11.74
C ALA A 56 -20.97 11.04 -11.69
N LEU A 57 -22.02 11.31 -12.46
CA LEU A 57 -22.58 12.67 -12.58
C LEU A 57 -23.81 12.97 -11.70
N ASP A 58 -24.43 11.99 -11.05
CA ASP A 58 -25.60 12.24 -10.20
C ASP A 58 -25.54 11.43 -8.90
N SER A 59 -24.93 11.97 -7.85
CA SER A 59 -25.40 11.68 -6.48
C SER A 59 -24.84 12.68 -5.46
N MET A 60 -25.70 13.59 -4.98
CA MET A 60 -25.34 14.52 -3.90
C MET A 60 -25.33 13.87 -2.50
N LEU A 61 -25.61 12.57 -2.36
CA LEU A 61 -25.55 11.85 -1.08
C LEU A 61 -25.17 10.37 -1.28
N LEU A 62 -23.97 9.98 -0.87
CA LEU A 62 -23.60 8.55 -0.78
C LEU A 62 -24.32 7.92 0.41
N PRO A 63 -25.02 6.78 0.24
CA PRO A 63 -25.61 6.03 1.34
C PRO A 63 -24.60 5.70 2.44
N THR A 64 -25.02 5.76 3.71
CA THR A 64 -24.16 5.45 4.88
C THR A 64 -23.57 4.04 4.82
N SER A 65 -24.27 3.08 4.23
CA SER A 65 -23.75 1.72 4.00
C SER A 65 -22.54 1.69 3.06
N GLN A 66 -22.55 2.53 2.02
CA GLN A 66 -21.42 2.67 1.10
C GLN A 66 -20.23 3.37 1.77
N LEU A 67 -20.49 4.40 2.58
CA LEU A 67 -19.44 5.07 3.36
C LEU A 67 -18.78 4.11 4.36
N ARG A 68 -19.56 3.25 5.04
CA ARG A 68 -19.02 2.22 5.94
C ARG A 68 -18.22 1.16 5.19
N ALA A 69 -18.69 0.69 4.03
CA ALA A 69 -17.96 -0.26 3.20
C ALA A 69 -16.61 0.31 2.72
N GLN A 70 -16.59 1.57 2.28
CA GLN A 70 -15.35 2.26 1.89
C GLN A 70 -14.39 2.43 3.07
N GLN A 71 -14.89 2.77 4.26
CA GLN A 71 -14.07 2.84 5.46
C GLN A 71 -13.49 1.46 5.81
N GLN A 72 -14.32 0.42 5.87
CA GLN A 72 -13.89 -0.93 6.19
C GLN A 72 -12.85 -1.45 5.19
N ALA A 73 -13.04 -1.21 3.90
CA ALA A 73 -12.07 -1.55 2.87
C ALA A 73 -10.77 -0.75 3.02
N SER A 74 -10.84 0.54 3.34
CA SER A 74 -9.64 1.37 3.57
C SER A 74 -8.84 0.86 4.77
N GLU A 75 -9.51 0.50 5.86
CA GLU A 75 -8.88 -0.12 7.03
C GLU A 75 -8.25 -1.47 6.68
N GLU A 76 -8.92 -2.28 5.87
CA GLU A 76 -8.41 -3.59 5.44
C GLU A 76 -7.15 -3.45 4.56
N ILE A 77 -7.18 -2.50 3.63
CA ILE A 77 -6.03 -2.18 2.79
C ILE A 77 -4.85 -1.74 3.66
N GLU A 78 -5.07 -0.87 4.64
CA GLU A 78 -4.01 -0.46 5.56
C GLU A 78 -3.46 -1.61 6.40
N ALA A 79 -4.33 -2.45 6.97
CA ALA A 79 -3.90 -3.62 7.75
C ALA A 79 -3.01 -4.56 6.91
N PHE A 80 -3.44 -4.85 5.68
CA PHE A 80 -2.68 -5.65 4.74
C PHE A 80 -1.34 -5.00 4.37
N MET A 81 -1.34 -3.69 4.08
CA MET A 81 -0.12 -2.96 3.74
C MET A 81 0.87 -2.88 4.91
N VAL A 82 0.40 -2.80 6.16
CA VAL A 82 1.28 -2.88 7.33
C VAL A 82 1.96 -4.25 7.39
N ALA A 83 1.21 -5.34 7.20
CA ALA A 83 1.76 -6.70 7.19
C ALA A 83 2.78 -6.91 6.06
N GLU A 84 2.45 -6.53 4.82
CA GLU A 84 3.41 -6.65 3.69
C GLU A 84 4.62 -5.72 3.87
N SER A 85 4.46 -4.55 4.49
CA SER A 85 5.61 -3.71 4.81
C SER A 85 6.51 -4.32 5.88
N ALA A 86 5.96 -4.98 6.90
CA ALA A 86 6.74 -5.69 7.91
C ALA A 86 7.51 -6.86 7.27
N GLU A 87 6.88 -7.55 6.33
CA GLU A 87 7.51 -8.63 5.57
C GLU A 87 8.65 -8.14 4.68
N ALA A 88 8.49 -7.00 4.02
CA ALA A 88 9.59 -6.36 3.30
C ALA A 88 10.76 -6.02 4.24
N VAL A 89 10.46 -5.41 5.39
CA VAL A 89 11.47 -5.08 6.40
C VAL A 89 12.22 -6.32 6.88
N ARG A 90 11.52 -7.44 7.09
CA ARG A 90 12.10 -8.73 7.48
C ARG A 90 12.97 -9.32 6.37
N LEU A 91 12.45 -9.39 5.14
CA LEU A 91 13.12 -9.98 3.98
C LEU A 91 14.42 -9.23 3.62
N PHE A 92 14.41 -7.91 3.72
CA PHE A 92 15.54 -7.05 3.37
C PHE A 92 16.36 -6.60 4.57
N LYS A 93 15.99 -7.02 5.79
CA LYS A 93 16.69 -6.71 7.05
C LYS A 93 16.88 -5.20 7.25
N LEU A 94 15.81 -4.44 7.03
CA LEU A 94 15.84 -2.96 7.05
C LEU A 94 15.89 -2.36 8.47
N VAL A 95 15.49 -3.15 9.47
CA VAL A 95 15.50 -2.80 10.90
C VAL A 95 16.02 -3.97 11.72
N LYS A 96 16.39 -3.73 12.99
CA LYS A 96 16.87 -4.76 13.91
C LYS A 96 15.82 -5.82 14.24
N VAL A 97 14.58 -5.38 14.47
CA VAL A 97 13.44 -6.24 14.87
C VAL A 97 12.23 -5.91 14.01
N ALA A 98 11.88 -6.79 13.07
CA ALA A 98 10.70 -6.61 12.23
C ALA A 98 9.41 -6.83 13.05
N ASP A 99 9.25 -8.03 13.62
CA ASP A 99 8.05 -8.38 14.40
C ASP A 99 8.36 -8.50 15.90
N PRO A 100 7.46 -8.00 16.78
CA PRO A 100 6.25 -7.25 16.48
C PRO A 100 6.51 -5.74 16.27
N TRP A 101 7.73 -5.27 16.51
CA TRP A 101 8.01 -3.85 16.70
C TRP A 101 7.66 -2.98 15.48
N TYR A 102 8.16 -3.31 14.29
CA TYR A 102 7.96 -2.48 13.11
C TYR A 102 6.48 -2.44 12.69
N ALA A 103 5.78 -3.58 12.75
CA ALA A 103 4.36 -3.65 12.43
C ALA A 103 3.53 -2.77 13.37
N GLU A 104 3.79 -2.84 14.68
CA GLU A 104 3.12 -2.02 15.69
C GLU A 104 3.44 -0.52 15.53
N TRP A 105 4.71 -0.19 15.27
CA TRP A 105 5.17 1.16 15.01
C TRP A 105 4.49 1.78 13.77
N LEU A 106 4.47 1.02 12.65
CA LEU A 106 3.86 1.48 11.40
C LEU A 106 2.34 1.61 11.54
N LYS A 107 1.68 0.66 12.23
CA LYS A 107 0.26 0.72 12.56
C LYS A 107 -0.06 1.98 13.36
N ALA A 108 0.68 2.24 14.45
CA ALA A 108 0.47 3.43 15.27
C ALA A 108 0.62 4.70 14.43
N MET A 109 1.68 4.80 13.62
CA MET A 109 1.91 5.95 12.75
C MET A 109 0.75 6.20 11.75
N ARG A 110 0.13 5.14 11.22
CA ARG A 110 -0.83 5.25 10.10
C ARG A 110 -2.30 5.23 10.52
N LEU A 111 -2.64 4.48 11.56
CA LEU A 111 -4.01 4.10 11.89
C LEU A 111 -4.51 4.62 13.24
N GLU A 112 -3.63 5.11 14.13
CA GLU A 112 -4.02 5.56 15.48
C GLU A 112 -5.12 6.64 15.45
N SER A 113 -5.11 7.50 14.44
CA SER A 113 -6.09 8.59 14.30
C SER A 113 -7.39 8.21 13.56
N TRP A 114 -7.53 6.97 13.09
CA TRP A 114 -8.62 6.60 12.18
C TRP A 114 -9.90 6.16 12.89
N ASN A 115 -9.83 5.79 14.16
CA ASN A 115 -10.94 5.18 14.91
C ASN A 115 -11.59 4.02 14.14
N PRO A 116 -10.85 2.90 13.95
CA PRO A 116 -11.27 1.82 13.08
C PRO A 116 -12.54 1.11 13.56
N LEU A 117 -13.30 0.55 12.62
CA LEU A 117 -14.57 -0.15 12.90
C LEU A 117 -14.37 -1.51 13.61
N GLY A 118 -13.15 -2.02 13.65
CA GLY A 118 -12.82 -3.30 14.30
C GLY A 118 -11.36 -3.39 14.75
N ASN A 119 -10.97 -4.55 15.26
CA ASN A 119 -9.63 -4.80 15.80
C ASN A 119 -8.58 -4.91 14.68
N VAL A 120 -7.94 -3.80 14.34
CA VAL A 120 -6.89 -3.78 13.29
C VAL A 120 -5.65 -4.58 13.71
N SER A 121 -5.31 -4.58 15.01
CA SER A 121 -4.14 -5.32 15.51
C SER A 121 -4.27 -6.83 15.27
N GLU A 122 -5.46 -7.38 15.53
CA GLU A 122 -5.75 -8.80 15.30
C GLU A 122 -5.72 -9.16 13.81
N ARG A 123 -6.21 -8.28 12.93
CA ARG A 123 -6.11 -8.46 11.48
C ARG A 123 -4.66 -8.47 11.01
N ILE A 124 -3.84 -7.51 11.47
CA ILE A 124 -2.41 -7.46 11.13
C ILE A 124 -1.71 -8.73 11.60
N ALA A 125 -1.94 -9.16 12.84
CA ALA A 125 -1.36 -10.38 13.38
C ALA A 125 -1.76 -11.63 12.55
N GLY A 126 -3.04 -11.76 12.20
CA GLY A 126 -3.53 -12.86 11.37
C GLY A 126 -2.89 -12.89 9.97
N TYR A 127 -2.59 -11.73 9.39
CA TYR A 127 -1.78 -11.68 8.16
C TYR A 127 -0.34 -12.14 8.40
N LEU A 128 0.33 -11.64 9.43
CA LEU A 128 1.74 -11.98 9.71
C LEU A 128 1.98 -13.47 9.99
N GLU A 129 0.96 -14.21 10.40
CA GLU A 129 1.02 -15.66 10.61
C GLU A 129 0.95 -16.50 9.32
N GLN A 130 0.66 -15.87 8.19
CA GLN A 130 0.41 -16.54 6.91
C GLN A 130 1.56 -16.39 5.92
N SER A 131 1.66 -17.33 4.98
CA SER A 131 2.51 -17.17 3.80
C SER A 131 2.02 -16.03 2.88
N GLY A 132 2.89 -15.52 2.01
CA GLY A 132 2.53 -14.41 1.11
C GLY A 132 1.35 -14.71 0.17
N ASP A 133 1.20 -15.97 -0.28
CA ASP A 133 0.06 -16.35 -1.11
C ASP A 133 -1.25 -16.44 -0.31
N GLU A 134 -1.19 -16.94 0.93
CA GLU A 134 -2.34 -17.01 1.86
C GLU A 134 -2.82 -15.61 2.24
N ARG A 135 -1.89 -14.71 2.63
CA ARG A 135 -2.21 -13.31 2.93
C ARG A 135 -2.91 -12.63 1.77
N ARG A 136 -2.36 -12.76 0.56
CA ARG A 136 -2.93 -12.18 -0.66
C ARG A 136 -4.35 -12.72 -0.91
N LEU A 137 -4.55 -14.03 -0.77
CA LEU A 137 -5.84 -14.66 -1.00
C LEU A 137 -6.87 -14.17 0.03
N GLN A 138 -6.53 -14.21 1.32
CA GLN A 138 -7.41 -13.71 2.38
C GLN A 138 -7.78 -12.24 2.14
N PHE A 139 -6.78 -11.39 1.87
CA PHE A 139 -7.01 -9.97 1.60
C PHE A 139 -7.96 -9.76 0.42
N SER A 140 -7.73 -10.45 -0.70
CA SER A 140 -8.59 -10.32 -1.88
C SER A 140 -10.03 -10.76 -1.59
N ASN A 141 -10.22 -11.82 -0.79
CA ASN A 141 -11.54 -12.31 -0.40
C ASN A 141 -12.28 -11.30 0.50
N ILE A 142 -11.60 -10.73 1.49
CA ILE A 142 -12.19 -9.72 2.39
C ILE A 142 -12.54 -8.45 1.61
N LEU A 143 -11.65 -8.01 0.70
CA LEU A 143 -11.90 -6.82 -0.10
C LEU A 143 -13.10 -7.01 -1.03
N VAL A 144 -13.22 -8.17 -1.68
CA VAL A 144 -14.36 -8.52 -2.53
C VAL A 144 -15.67 -8.65 -1.74
N ALA A 145 -15.61 -9.13 -0.50
CA ALA A 145 -16.77 -9.20 0.38
C ALA A 145 -17.23 -7.81 0.84
N THR A 146 -16.27 -6.89 1.04
CA THR A 146 -16.53 -5.53 1.53
C THR A 146 -16.98 -4.58 0.41
N ILE A 147 -16.35 -4.69 -0.76
CA ILE A 147 -16.64 -3.91 -1.97
C ILE A 147 -16.84 -4.90 -3.13
N PRO A 148 -18.09 -5.27 -3.46
CA PRO A 148 -18.37 -6.21 -4.54
C PRO A 148 -17.81 -5.78 -5.92
N GLU A 149 -17.63 -4.48 -6.15
CA GLU A 149 -17.00 -3.91 -7.34
C GLU A 149 -15.55 -4.40 -7.54
N ALA A 150 -14.85 -4.75 -6.45
CA ALA A 150 -13.51 -5.31 -6.51
C ALA A 150 -13.44 -6.63 -7.28
N ARG A 151 -14.58 -7.35 -7.47
CA ARG A 151 -14.65 -8.53 -8.35
C ARG A 151 -14.30 -8.23 -9.81
N ARG A 152 -14.43 -6.97 -10.23
CA ARG A 152 -14.12 -6.50 -11.58
C ARG A 152 -12.70 -5.95 -11.71
N ALA A 153 -11.91 -5.97 -10.63
CA ALA A 153 -10.52 -5.56 -10.68
C ALA A 153 -9.67 -6.67 -11.35
N PRO A 154 -8.67 -6.32 -12.18
CA PRO A 154 -7.76 -7.31 -12.77
C PRO A 154 -7.06 -8.13 -11.69
N LEU A 155 -7.06 -9.47 -11.79
CA LEU A 155 -6.45 -10.34 -10.78
C LEU A 155 -4.95 -10.06 -10.57
N VAL A 156 -4.27 -9.58 -11.62
CA VAL A 156 -2.86 -9.16 -11.55
C VAL A 156 -2.63 -8.03 -10.53
N LEU A 157 -3.63 -7.17 -10.28
CA LEU A 157 -3.56 -6.11 -9.27
C LEU A 157 -3.26 -6.67 -7.88
N PHE A 158 -3.94 -7.75 -7.51
CA PHE A 158 -3.74 -8.38 -6.19
C PHE A 158 -2.37 -9.06 -6.09
N ARG A 159 -1.75 -9.44 -7.22
CA ARG A 159 -0.36 -9.94 -7.24
C ARG A 159 0.67 -8.80 -7.18
N LEU A 160 0.34 -7.65 -7.75
CA LEU A 160 1.22 -6.47 -7.78
C LEU A 160 1.20 -5.70 -6.45
N LEU A 161 0.08 -5.68 -5.73
CA LEU A 161 -0.05 -4.92 -4.48
C LEU A 161 1.04 -5.25 -3.44
N PRO A 162 1.30 -6.51 -3.05
CA PRO A 162 2.38 -6.83 -2.10
C PRO A 162 3.73 -6.28 -2.57
N THR A 163 4.06 -6.48 -3.85
CA THR A 163 5.32 -6.00 -4.40
C THR A 163 5.41 -4.46 -4.47
N ALA A 164 4.29 -3.75 -4.65
CA ALA A 164 4.25 -2.30 -4.60
C ALA A 164 4.46 -1.77 -3.18
N VAL A 165 3.91 -2.46 -2.17
CA VAL A 165 4.18 -2.19 -0.76
C VAL A 165 5.65 -2.44 -0.46
N HIS A 166 6.18 -3.62 -0.82
CA HIS A 166 7.58 -3.96 -0.60
C HIS A 166 8.52 -2.92 -1.22
N LEU A 167 8.25 -2.53 -2.46
CA LEU A 167 9.04 -1.55 -3.18
C LEU A 167 9.02 -0.20 -2.48
N THR A 168 7.83 0.24 -2.08
CA THR A 168 7.64 1.49 -1.35
C THR A 168 8.40 1.49 -0.02
N THR A 169 8.36 0.38 0.70
CA THR A 169 9.07 0.20 1.96
C THR A 169 10.57 0.27 1.76
N VAL A 170 11.16 -0.52 0.86
CA VAL A 170 12.62 -0.51 0.66
C VAL A 170 13.14 0.83 0.17
N LEU A 171 12.38 1.54 -0.67
CA LEU A 171 12.72 2.90 -1.11
C LEU A 171 12.69 3.91 0.05
N ALA A 172 11.70 3.79 0.95
CA ALA A 172 11.64 4.65 2.13
C ALA A 172 12.89 4.52 3.02
N PHE A 173 13.49 3.33 3.08
CA PHE A 173 14.74 3.05 3.79
C PHE A 173 16.02 3.32 2.96
N GLY A 174 15.89 3.77 1.71
CA GLY A 174 17.02 4.08 0.83
C GLY A 174 17.74 2.86 0.23
N ASP A 175 17.24 1.64 0.41
CA ASP A 175 17.86 0.43 -0.15
C ASP A 175 17.52 0.28 -1.65
N THR A 176 18.29 0.98 -2.48
CA THR A 176 18.13 0.95 -3.93
C THR A 176 18.39 -0.44 -4.52
N LYS A 177 19.24 -1.27 -3.88
CA LYS A 177 19.54 -2.62 -4.36
C LYS A 177 18.35 -3.54 -4.15
N ALA A 178 17.74 -3.49 -2.95
CA ALA A 178 16.49 -4.18 -2.67
C ALA A 178 15.37 -3.69 -3.59
N ALA A 179 15.24 -2.37 -3.79
CA ALA A 179 14.25 -1.78 -4.68
C ALA A 179 14.33 -2.33 -6.11
N LYS A 180 15.55 -2.44 -6.66
CA LYS A 180 15.75 -3.03 -8.00
C LYS A 180 15.34 -4.50 -8.06
N LYS A 181 15.60 -5.28 -7.00
CA LYS A 181 15.16 -6.69 -6.91
C LYS A 181 13.64 -6.79 -6.91
N VAL A 182 12.96 -6.01 -6.06
CA VAL A 182 11.48 -6.00 -6.02
C VAL A 182 10.90 -5.54 -7.36
N ARG A 183 11.51 -4.54 -8.01
CA ARG A 183 11.09 -4.11 -9.35
C ARG A 183 11.21 -5.22 -10.39
N ALA A 184 12.31 -5.97 -10.38
CA ALA A 184 12.48 -7.11 -11.28
C ALA A 184 11.38 -8.16 -11.06
N ASP A 185 10.97 -8.39 -9.81
CA ASP A 185 9.85 -9.30 -9.52
C ASP A 185 8.50 -8.74 -9.99
N GLN A 186 8.28 -7.42 -9.88
CA GLN A 186 7.12 -6.76 -10.49
C GLN A 186 7.05 -6.93 -12.01
N ILE A 187 8.19 -6.76 -12.70
CA ILE A 187 8.28 -6.95 -14.17
C ILE A 187 7.94 -8.39 -14.55
N LYS A 188 8.31 -9.39 -13.75
CA LYS A 188 7.91 -10.78 -14.01
C LYS A 188 6.40 -11.00 -13.88
N ILE A 189 5.73 -10.23 -13.01
CA ILE A 189 4.28 -10.33 -12.80
C ILE A 189 3.52 -9.63 -13.93
N LEU A 190 4.00 -8.46 -14.36
CA LEU A 190 3.39 -7.67 -15.43
C LEU A 190 4.50 -7.10 -16.34
N PRO A 191 4.94 -7.84 -17.38
CA PRO A 191 6.05 -7.40 -18.24
C PRO A 191 5.78 -6.11 -19.00
N SER A 192 4.51 -5.86 -19.33
CA SER A 192 4.06 -4.69 -20.11
C SER A 192 4.44 -3.36 -19.48
N ILE A 193 4.68 -3.30 -18.16
CA ILE A 193 5.13 -2.07 -17.48
C ILE A 193 6.42 -1.47 -18.06
N THR A 194 7.24 -2.30 -18.72
CA THR A 194 8.50 -1.88 -19.37
C THR A 194 8.26 -1.12 -20.68
N TYR A 195 7.07 -1.23 -21.28
CA TYR A 195 6.73 -0.55 -22.52
C TYR A 195 6.31 0.91 -22.31
N CYS A 196 6.17 1.36 -21.06
CA CYS A 196 5.86 2.75 -20.75
C CYS A 196 6.95 3.68 -21.31
N ARG A 197 6.60 4.51 -22.29
CA ARG A 197 7.53 5.45 -22.94
C ARG A 197 8.03 6.58 -22.03
N GLN A 198 7.44 6.74 -20.84
CA GLN A 198 7.86 7.78 -19.89
C GLN A 198 8.83 7.25 -18.83
N CYS A 199 8.54 6.09 -18.24
CA CYS A 199 9.35 5.55 -17.15
C CYS A 199 10.11 4.27 -17.51
N HIS A 200 9.79 3.61 -18.62
CA HIS A 200 10.41 2.34 -19.04
C HIS A 200 10.37 1.24 -17.96
N GLY A 201 9.39 1.32 -17.03
CA GLY A 201 9.30 0.43 -15.88
C GLY A 201 10.36 0.69 -14.79
N GLU A 202 11.12 1.78 -14.88
CA GLU A 202 12.19 2.11 -13.94
C GLU A 202 11.67 2.56 -12.56
N LEU A 203 12.59 2.53 -11.59
CA LEU A 203 12.36 3.09 -10.27
C LEU A 203 12.27 4.61 -10.35
N LEU A 204 11.18 5.16 -9.83
CA LEU A 204 11.02 6.60 -9.68
C LEU A 204 11.52 7.04 -8.30
N ALA A 205 11.88 8.31 -8.20
CA ALA A 205 12.20 8.95 -6.92
C ALA A 205 10.99 8.93 -5.96
N ASP A 206 11.25 9.05 -4.66
CA ASP A 206 10.25 8.85 -3.61
C ASP A 206 8.97 9.68 -3.79
N GLY A 207 7.85 8.95 -3.83
CA GLY A 207 6.51 9.52 -3.94
C GLY A 207 6.29 10.29 -5.24
N LYS A 208 7.04 9.95 -6.30
CA LYS A 208 6.66 10.25 -7.67
C LYS A 208 5.94 9.05 -8.25
N GLU A 209 4.82 9.33 -8.92
CA GLU A 209 4.15 8.36 -9.78
C GLU A 209 4.42 8.70 -11.25
N CYS A 210 4.47 7.69 -12.11
CA CYS A 210 4.54 7.95 -13.54
C CYS A 210 3.18 8.45 -14.03
N SER A 211 3.14 9.63 -14.67
CA SER A 211 1.87 10.20 -15.16
C SER A 211 1.19 9.35 -16.24
N ALA A 212 1.95 8.58 -17.02
CA ALA A 212 1.40 7.70 -18.05
C ALA A 212 0.89 6.37 -17.49
N CYS A 213 1.69 5.68 -16.66
CA CYS A 213 1.37 4.32 -16.25
C CYS A 213 0.94 4.14 -14.80
N GLY A 214 1.11 5.14 -13.92
CA GLY A 214 0.74 5.05 -12.51
C GLY A 214 1.68 4.21 -11.64
N ASN A 215 2.89 3.92 -12.11
CA ASN A 215 3.98 3.29 -11.32
C ASN A 215 4.07 3.94 -9.93
N PRO A 216 3.98 3.21 -8.79
CA PRO A 216 4.29 1.77 -8.64
C PRO A 216 3.13 0.78 -8.52
N LEU A 217 1.86 1.20 -8.52
CA LEU A 217 0.71 0.27 -8.51
C LEU A 217 0.03 0.13 -9.88
N TRP A 218 0.37 1.02 -10.81
CA TRP A 218 -0.15 1.13 -12.17
C TRP A 218 -1.64 1.39 -12.27
N ASN A 219 -2.03 2.18 -13.27
CA ASN A 219 -3.44 2.47 -13.50
C ASN A 219 -4.12 1.30 -14.23
N ARG A 220 -5.46 1.28 -14.18
CA ARG A 220 -6.30 0.20 -14.72
C ARG A 220 -6.01 -0.14 -16.18
N HIS A 221 -5.65 0.83 -17.02
CA HIS A 221 -5.37 0.60 -18.44
C HIS A 221 -4.20 -0.37 -18.61
N TRP A 222 -3.07 -0.12 -17.93
CA TRP A 222 -1.88 -0.97 -17.97
C TRP A 222 -2.10 -2.36 -17.34
N LEU A 223 -3.03 -2.47 -16.39
CA LEU A 223 -3.38 -3.74 -15.75
C LEU A 223 -4.25 -4.64 -16.65
N CYS A 224 -4.91 -4.06 -17.65
CA CYS A 224 -5.79 -4.74 -18.60
C CYS A 224 -5.17 -4.86 -19.99
N GLU A 225 -4.04 -4.20 -20.27
CA GLU A 225 -3.30 -4.39 -21.51
C GLU A 225 -2.74 -5.82 -21.51
N ILE A 226 -3.32 -6.63 -22.40
CA ILE A 226 -2.85 -7.99 -22.70
C ILE A 226 -1.86 -7.84 -23.84
N ASP A 227 -0.68 -8.47 -23.69
CA ASP A 227 0.24 -8.74 -24.81
C ASP A 227 -0.33 -9.87 -25.70
#